data_AF-A0A0N4WMZ9-F1
#
_entry.id   AF-A0A0N4WMZ9-F1
#
_cell.length_a   1.000
_cell.length_b   1.000
_cell.length_c   1.000
_cell.angle_alpha   90.00
_cell.angle_beta   90.00
_cell.angle_gamma   90.00
#
_symmetry.space_group_name_H-M   'P 1'
#
loop_
_entity.id
_entity.type
_entity.pdbx_description
1 polymer ?
#
loop_
_entity_poly.entity_id
_entity_poly.type
_entity_poly.pdbx_seq_one_letter_code
_entity_poly.pdbx_strand_id
1 'polypeptide(L)' 'MGCLHGYEINFIFGEPFNKRFNYSTEEQELSSRFMRYWANFARTG' A
#
# COMPACT_ATOMS: atom_id res chain seq x y z
N MET A 1 9.78 8.90 15.57
CA MET A 1 8.32 8.62 15.60
C MET A 1 8.06 7.35 14.81
N GLY A 2 7.04 6.57 15.18
CA GLY A 2 6.71 5.27 14.56
C GLY A 2 5.81 5.40 13.33
N CYS A 3 4.80 4.54 13.22
CA CYS A 3 3.78 4.65 12.16
C CYS A 3 2.86 5.84 12.43
N LEU A 4 2.89 6.84 11.55
CA LEU A 4 2.02 8.01 11.65
C LEU A 4 0.62 7.68 11.11
N HIS A 5 -0.39 8.35 11.67
CA HIS A 5 -1.75 8.25 11.19
C HIS A 5 -1.84 8.67 9.71
N GLY A 6 -2.48 7.84 8.89
CA GLY A 6 -2.73 8.11 7.47
C GLY A 6 -1.62 7.65 6.53
N TYR A 7 -0.49 7.10 7.04
CA TYR A 7 0.57 6.57 6.17
C TYR A 7 0.12 5.34 5.37
N GLU A 8 -0.87 4.59 5.87
CA GLU A 8 -1.46 3.46 5.16
C GLU A 8 -2.13 3.84 3.84
N ILE A 9 -2.56 5.10 3.70
CA ILE A 9 -3.27 5.59 2.51
C ILE A 9 -2.38 5.42 1.26
N ASN A 10 -1.10 5.77 1.36
CA ASN A 10 -0.15 5.65 0.25
C ASN A 10 -0.02 4.20 -0.25
N PHE A 11 -0.05 3.24 0.67
CA PHE A 11 0.05 1.81 0.36
C PHE A 11 -1.26 1.27 -0.23
N ILE A 12 -2.42 1.70 0.28
CA ILE A 12 -3.73 1.29 -0.26
C ILE A 12 -3.90 1.79 -1.71
N PHE A 13 -3.40 2.98 -2.03
CA PHE A 13 -3.50 3.56 -3.38
C PHE A 13 -2.32 3.24 -4.31
N GLY A 14 -1.37 2.41 -3.88
CA GLY A 14 -0.30 1.94 -4.76
C GLY A 14 0.81 2.94 -5.03
N GLU A 15 1.00 3.98 -4.19
CA GLU A 15 2.11 4.93 -4.34
C GLU A 15 3.50 4.25 -4.39
N PRO A 16 3.75 3.14 -3.66
CA PRO A 16 5.02 2.42 -3.76
C PRO A 16 5.40 1.92 -5.17
N PHE A 17 4.45 1.78 -6.08
CA PHE A 17 4.72 1.41 -7.48
C PHE A 17 5.04 2.61 -8.38
N ASN A 18 4.90 3.83 -7.87
CA ASN A 18 5.25 5.04 -8.59
C ASN A 18 6.77 5.28 -8.53
N LYS A 19 7.43 5.13 -9.68
CA LYS A 19 8.89 5.30 -9.86
C LYS A 19 9.43 6.69 -9.51
N ARG A 20 8.56 7.69 -9.32
CA ARG A 20 8.96 9.02 -8.84
C ARG A 20 9.42 8.99 -7.38
N PHE A 21 8.97 8.00 -6.61
CA PHE A 21 9.31 7.83 -5.20
C PHE A 21 10.25 6.62 -5.03
N ASN A 22 11.03 6.63 -3.95
CA ASN A 22 12.08 5.63 -3.71
C ASN A 22 11.67 4.64 -2.62
N TYR A 23 10.56 3.93 -2.87
CA TYR A 23 10.09 2.86 -1.99
C TYR A 23 10.90 1.59 -2.19
N SER A 24 11.14 0.86 -1.10
CA SER A 24 11.84 -0.42 -1.11
C SER A 24 10.99 -1.52 -1.76
N THR A 25 11.63 -2.65 -2.07
CA THR A 25 10.93 -3.83 -2.59
C THR A 25 9.94 -4.37 -1.55
N GLU A 26 10.31 -4.36 -0.28
CA GLU A 26 9.46 -4.78 0.84
C GLU A 26 8.22 -3.88 0.99
N GLU A 27 8.38 -2.57 0.76
CA GLU A 27 7.27 -1.61 0.78
C GLU A 27 6.33 -1.80 -0.42
N GLN A 28 6.85 -2.16 -1.59
CA GLN A 28 6.04 -2.55 -2.75
C GLN A 28 5.26 -3.84 -2.50
N GLU A 29 5.88 -4.84 -1.87
CA GLU A 29 5.20 -6.07 -1.46
C GLU A 29 4.09 -5.80 -0.45
N LEU A 30 4.35 -4.93 0.54
CA LEU A 30 3.36 -4.50 1.52
C LEU A 30 2.15 -3.82 0.83
N SER A 31 2.42 -2.91 -0.10
CA SER A 31 1.41 -2.23 -0.91
C SER A 31 0.56 -3.21 -1.72
N SER A 32 1.20 -4.19 -2.36
CA SER A 32 0.52 -5.27 -3.08
C SER A 32 -0.45 -6.06 -2.19
N ARG A 33 -0.04 -6.35 -0.95
CA ARG A 33 -0.91 -7.03 0.03
C ARG A 33 -2.09 -6.18 0.44
N PHE A 34 -1.88 -4.88 0.74
CA PHE A 34 -2.96 -3.95 1.05
C PHE A 34 -4.00 -3.89 -0.07
N MET A 35 -3.55 -3.61 -1.31
CA MET A 35 -4.43 -3.52 -2.47
C MET A 35 -5.19 -4.84 -2.71
N ARG A 36 -4.53 -6.00 -2.56
CA ARG A 36 -5.18 -7.31 -2.72
C ARG A 36 -6.28 -7.51 -1.69
N TYR A 37 -6.03 -7.20 -0.40
CA TYR A 37 -7.05 -7.36 0.63
C TYR A 37 -8.20 -6.37 0.44
N TRP A 38 -7.91 -5.11 0.11
CA TRP A 38 -8.94 -4.11 -0.17
C TRP A 38 -9.80 -4.47 -1.39
N ALA A 39 -9.18 -4.91 -2.48
CA ALA A 39 -9.88 -5.33 -3.68
C ALA A 39 -10.72 -6.59 -3.44
N ASN A 40 -10.21 -7.54 -2.66
CA ASN A 40 -10.98 -8.73 -2.29
C ASN A 40 -12.18 -8.35 -1.43
N PHE A 41 -11.98 -7.53 -0.38
CA PHE A 41 -13.08 -7.04 0.45
C PHE A 41 -14.14 -6.30 -0.37
N ALA A 42 -13.71 -5.40 -1.26
CA ALA A 42 -14.64 -4.69 -2.14
C ALA A 42 -15.42 -5.63 -3.08
N ARG A 43 -14.81 -6.75 -3.49
CA ARG A 43 -15.41 -7.71 -4.43
C ARG A 43 -16.32 -8.73 -3.76
N THR A 44 -15.97 -9.21 -2.57
CA THR A 44 -16.61 -10.38 -1.95
C THR A 44 -17.10 -10.16 -0.51
N GLY A 45 -16.84 -8.99 0.08
CA GLY A 45 -16.94 -8.80 1.54
C GLY A 45 -15.83 -9.52 2.29
#